data_AF-A0A067PDD2-F1
#
_entry.id   AF-A0A067PDD2-F1
#
_cell.length_a   1.000
_cell.length_b   1.000
_cell.length_c   1.000
_cell.angle_alpha   90.00
_cell.angle_beta   90.00
_cell.angle_gamma   90.00
#
_symmetry.space_group_name_H-M   'P 1'
#
loop_
_entity.id
_entity.type
_entity.pdbx_description
1 polymer ?
#
loop_
_entity_poly.entity_id
_entity_poly.type
_entity_poly.pdbx_seq_one_letter_code
_entity_poly.pdbx_strand_id
1 'polypeptide(L)'
;MFFDLNVPVSSPSLPQSSQSQSKKAKGKQPASTQPTPTVTYTPAQITSIESRIDLLVHLGYSVFALNQTVQRKVEPKTHINTLDPLLSLLKKRSGAVFLKRLTIILDEESEKGFGLTSSNASLFNAYDLIALTPTTSSTFSSACLTHSVPSPLTAHIISIPLTLPRLPFYLKHTLVRTAIKNGAVFEINYVGAMGGDDGGGGEVGVGAKKNWWAAAREIVRVTKGKGIIVSGGVGNETDLRSPKDIGNLITLLDLPQGAARHTSTSTPKSLVLRAQTRKTYRAVLSEPRLVIPAPSLPDPAAIAEDTMADTEMPTDQPTSVRPLDSEAGPSQSVAEKNEDASGRKKKRKKKNKDSGDGA
;
A
#
# COMPACT_ATOMS: atom_id res chain seq x y z
N MET A 1 -3.86 -12.45 16.32
CA MET A 1 -2.57 -12.11 15.68
C MET A 1 -2.39 -10.62 15.76
N PHE A 2 -1.23 -10.18 16.26
CA PHE A 2 -0.81 -8.79 16.27
C PHE A 2 0.38 -8.62 15.32
N PHE A 3 0.44 -7.47 14.67
CA PHE A 3 1.41 -7.16 13.63
C PHE A 3 2.30 -6.00 14.10
N ASP A 4 3.60 -6.15 13.93
CA ASP A 4 4.53 -5.01 13.91
C ASP A 4 5.16 -4.93 12.53
N LEU A 5 4.79 -3.91 11.77
CA LEU A 5 5.22 -3.74 10.38
C LEU A 5 6.46 -2.84 10.24
N ASN A 6 7.10 -2.43 11.34
CA ASN A 6 8.30 -1.59 11.30
C ASN A 6 9.33 -2.03 12.34
N VAL A 7 9.95 -3.19 12.14
CA VAL A 7 11.08 -3.64 12.97
C VAL A 7 12.37 -3.16 12.31
N PRO A 8 13.05 -2.13 12.83
CA PRO A 8 14.27 -1.62 12.21
C PRO A 8 15.40 -2.64 12.32
N VAL A 9 16.09 -2.86 11.20
CA VAL A 9 17.28 -3.72 11.12
C VAL A 9 18.50 -2.84 10.96
N SER A 10 19.53 -3.09 11.77
CA SER A 10 20.84 -2.42 11.61
C SER A 10 21.42 -2.72 10.23
N SER A 11 21.88 -1.69 9.53
CA SER A 11 22.52 -1.88 8.24
C SER A 11 23.77 -2.76 8.39
N PRO A 12 23.99 -3.72 7.47
CA PRO A 12 25.20 -4.53 7.47
C PRO A 12 26.41 -3.63 7.18
N SER A 13 27.57 -3.98 7.73
CA SER A 13 28.82 -3.36 7.32
C SER A 13 29.11 -3.75 5.87
N LEU A 14 28.94 -2.82 4.93
CA LEU A 14 29.48 -3.03 3.58
C LEU A 14 31.01 -2.95 3.66
N PRO A 15 31.76 -3.88 3.07
CA PRO A 15 33.20 -3.72 2.93
C PRO A 15 33.47 -2.45 2.13
N GLN A 16 34.06 -1.44 2.77
CA GLN A 16 34.58 -0.26 2.09
C GLN A 16 35.64 -0.74 1.10
N SER A 17 35.37 -0.63 -0.19
CA SER A 17 36.44 -0.70 -1.18
C SER A 17 37.32 0.53 -0.99
N SER A 18 38.41 0.37 -0.25
CA SER A 18 39.50 1.36 -0.17
C SER A 18 40.07 1.56 -1.57
N GLN A 19 39.58 2.57 -2.30
CA GLN A 19 40.20 3.01 -3.55
C GLN A 19 41.48 3.77 -3.23
N SER A 20 42.57 3.04 -3.00
CA SER A 20 43.92 3.58 -3.22
C SER A 20 44.13 3.65 -4.74
N GLN A 21 44.07 4.86 -5.29
CA GLN A 21 44.40 5.12 -6.69
C GLN A 21 45.89 4.84 -6.96
N SER A 22 46.18 3.92 -7.87
CA SER A 22 47.47 3.90 -8.57
C SER A 22 47.24 3.63 -10.07
N LYS A 23 47.82 4.51 -10.89
CA LYS A 23 47.71 4.54 -12.35
C LYS A 23 48.63 3.46 -12.96
N LYS A 24 48.11 2.56 -13.82
CA LYS A 24 48.65 2.23 -15.17
C LYS A 24 47.98 1.01 -15.80
N ALA A 25 47.98 1.08 -17.14
CA ALA A 25 47.95 0.00 -18.13
C ALA A 25 46.58 -0.47 -18.66
N LYS A 26 46.55 -0.42 -19.99
CA LYS A 26 45.47 -0.68 -20.94
C LYS A 26 45.56 -2.16 -21.34
N GLY A 27 44.54 -2.95 -21.06
CA GLY A 27 44.42 -4.34 -21.49
C GLY A 27 42.96 -4.74 -21.61
N LYS A 28 42.56 -5.20 -22.80
CA LYS A 28 41.24 -5.82 -23.05
C LYS A 28 41.18 -7.13 -22.26
N GLN A 29 40.17 -7.30 -21.40
CA GLN A 29 39.78 -8.59 -20.84
C GLN A 29 38.26 -8.82 -21.04
N PRO A 30 37.85 -10.08 -21.20
CA PRO A 30 36.48 -10.47 -21.54
C PRO A 30 35.54 -10.30 -20.33
N ALA A 31 34.25 -10.21 -20.62
CA ALA A 31 33.16 -10.00 -19.68
C ALA A 31 33.25 -10.93 -18.45
N SER A 32 33.72 -10.39 -17.32
CA SER A 32 33.60 -11.01 -16.02
C SER A 32 32.21 -10.73 -15.46
N THR A 33 31.50 -11.81 -15.16
CA THR A 33 30.34 -11.85 -14.26
C THR A 33 30.70 -11.10 -12.99
N GLN A 34 30.03 -9.97 -12.74
CA GLN A 34 30.26 -9.19 -11.53
C GLN A 34 29.88 -10.03 -10.30
N PRO A 35 30.76 -10.13 -9.29
CA PRO A 35 30.41 -10.79 -8.04
C PRO A 35 29.32 -9.96 -7.34
N THR A 36 28.19 -10.61 -7.05
CA THR A 36 27.15 -10.04 -6.18
C THR A 36 27.79 -9.65 -4.83
N PRO A 37 27.66 -8.40 -4.38
CA PRO A 37 28.24 -7.96 -3.10
C PRO A 37 27.67 -8.81 -1.96
N THR A 38 28.54 -9.54 -1.28
CA THR A 38 28.16 -10.44 -0.18
C THR A 38 27.84 -9.62 1.06
N VAL A 39 26.55 -9.37 1.28
CA VAL A 39 26.06 -8.76 2.52
C VAL A 39 26.40 -9.70 3.68
N THR A 40 27.20 -9.23 4.64
CA THR A 40 27.63 -10.03 5.79
C THR A 40 27.12 -9.37 7.06
N TYR A 41 26.42 -10.14 7.90
CA TYR A 41 26.01 -9.73 9.24
C TYR A 41 26.97 -10.31 10.28
N THR A 42 27.37 -9.51 11.27
CA THR A 42 28.20 -10.01 12.35
C THR A 42 27.38 -10.89 13.30
N PRO A 43 27.98 -11.89 13.97
CA PRO A 43 27.26 -12.74 14.94
C PRO A 43 26.59 -11.93 16.06
N ALA A 44 27.21 -10.82 16.49
CA ALA A 44 26.66 -9.91 17.49
C ALA A 44 25.39 -9.20 16.99
N GLN A 45 25.37 -8.74 15.73
CA GLN A 45 24.18 -8.13 15.11
C GLN A 45 23.03 -9.14 15.02
N ILE A 46 23.32 -10.38 14.61
CA ILE A 46 22.31 -11.44 14.53
C ILE A 46 21.74 -11.72 15.92
N THR A 47 22.59 -11.85 16.94
CA THR A 47 22.15 -12.11 18.32
C THR A 47 21.24 -10.99 18.85
N SER A 48 21.58 -9.72 18.58
CA SER A 48 20.75 -8.58 18.97
C SER A 48 19.41 -8.53 18.22
N ILE A 49 19.39 -8.91 16.94
CA ILE A 49 18.13 -8.99 16.19
C ILE A 49 17.26 -10.13 16.72
N GLU A 50 17.87 -11.27 17.07
CA GLU A 50 17.15 -12.39 17.67
C GLU A 50 16.59 -12.07 19.05
N SER A 51 17.36 -11.43 19.94
CA SER A 51 16.89 -11.02 21.27
C SER A 51 15.70 -10.07 21.16
N ARG A 52 15.75 -9.13 20.21
CA ARG A 52 14.65 -8.22 19.92
C ARG A 52 13.39 -8.95 19.44
N ILE A 53 13.55 -9.89 18.52
CA ILE A 53 12.42 -10.71 18.03
C ILE A 53 11.82 -11.53 19.17
N ASP A 54 12.65 -12.14 20.02
CA ASP A 54 12.19 -12.92 21.16
C ASP A 54 11.38 -12.06 22.15
N LEU A 55 11.85 -10.84 22.41
CA LEU A 55 11.13 -9.88 23.25
C LEU A 55 9.80 -9.46 22.62
N LEU A 56 9.76 -9.20 21.32
CA LEU A 56 8.52 -8.89 20.60
C LEU A 56 7.52 -10.06 20.62
N VAL A 57 7.99 -11.30 20.44
CA VAL A 57 7.16 -12.49 20.57
C VAL A 57 6.62 -12.62 21.99
N HIS A 58 7.46 -12.37 23.01
CA HIS A 58 7.05 -12.38 24.41
C HIS A 58 5.98 -11.32 24.72
N LEU A 59 6.06 -10.13 24.12
CA LEU A 59 5.04 -9.08 24.21
C LEU A 59 3.71 -9.45 23.51
N GLY A 60 3.68 -10.52 22.72
CA GLY A 60 2.48 -11.07 22.09
C GLY A 60 2.31 -10.73 20.61
N TYR A 61 3.38 -10.30 19.93
CA TYR A 61 3.37 -10.14 18.48
C TYR A 61 3.55 -11.46 17.74
N SER A 62 2.95 -11.56 16.55
CA SER A 62 2.98 -12.78 15.72
C SER A 62 3.54 -12.56 14.32
N VAL A 63 3.43 -11.33 13.79
CA VAL A 63 3.87 -11.00 12.43
C VAL A 63 4.80 -9.80 12.48
N PHE A 64 5.96 -9.94 11.87
CA PHE A 64 7.06 -8.98 11.92
C PHE A 64 7.45 -8.58 10.51
N ALA A 65 7.48 -7.28 10.21
CA ALA A 65 8.12 -6.80 8.99
C ALA A 65 9.49 -6.19 9.32
N LEU A 66 10.54 -6.85 8.86
CA LEU A 66 11.91 -6.35 8.95
C LEU A 66 12.06 -5.21 7.96
N ASN A 67 12.45 -4.04 8.45
CA ASN A 67 12.50 -2.82 7.66
C ASN A 67 13.93 -2.51 7.21
N GLN A 68 14.11 -2.34 5.89
CA GLN A 68 15.29 -1.75 5.27
C GLN A 68 14.93 -0.34 4.76
N THR A 69 15.65 0.67 5.24
CA THR A 69 15.39 2.08 4.86
C THR A 69 16.40 2.55 3.82
N VAL A 70 15.91 3.22 2.77
CA VAL A 70 16.73 3.81 1.69
C VAL A 70 16.46 5.31 1.63
N GLN A 71 17.52 6.12 1.70
CA GLN A 71 17.42 7.58 1.71
C GLN A 71 17.54 8.22 0.31
N ARG A 72 18.05 7.48 -0.67
CA ARG A 72 18.30 7.97 -2.04
C ARG A 72 17.43 7.20 -3.03
N LYS A 73 17.41 7.65 -4.28
CA LYS A 73 16.81 6.92 -5.39
C LYS A 73 17.28 5.46 -5.42
N VAL A 74 16.32 4.54 -5.51
CA VAL A 74 16.60 3.10 -5.64
C VAL A 74 17.09 2.82 -7.06
N GLU A 75 18.36 2.46 -7.21
CA GLU A 75 18.95 2.06 -8.49
C GLU A 75 19.45 0.60 -8.43
N PRO A 76 19.25 -0.21 -9.48
CA PRO A 76 19.66 -1.62 -9.48
C PRO A 76 21.16 -1.85 -9.24
N LYS A 77 22.00 -0.86 -9.55
CA LYS A 77 23.46 -0.95 -9.39
C LYS A 77 23.92 -0.67 -7.96
N THR A 78 23.14 0.07 -7.17
CA THR A 78 23.53 0.54 -5.84
C THR A 78 22.74 -0.12 -4.73
N HIS A 79 21.48 -0.50 -5.01
CA HIS A 79 20.61 -1.10 -4.04
C HIS A 79 20.82 -2.61 -3.93
N ILE A 80 21.13 -3.06 -2.72
CA ILE A 80 21.31 -4.48 -2.40
C ILE A 80 20.27 -4.85 -1.35
N ASN A 81 19.54 -5.95 -1.58
CA ASN A 81 18.62 -6.47 -0.58
C ASN A 81 19.40 -7.14 0.56
N THR A 82 19.38 -6.51 1.74
CA THR A 82 20.08 -7.04 2.92
C THR A 82 19.20 -7.98 3.73
N LEU A 83 17.88 -7.99 3.50
CA LEU A 83 16.93 -8.76 4.28
C LEU A 83 16.88 -10.23 3.88
N ASP A 84 17.13 -10.57 2.61
CA ASP A 84 17.18 -11.97 2.15
C ASP A 84 18.23 -12.81 2.88
N PRO A 85 19.51 -12.41 2.94
CA PRO A 85 20.51 -13.16 3.70
C PRO A 85 20.28 -13.09 5.22
N LEU A 86 19.64 -12.04 5.74
CA LEU A 86 19.30 -11.97 7.16
C LEU A 86 18.26 -13.02 7.53
N LEU A 87 17.20 -13.17 6.73
CA LEU A 87 16.11 -14.12 7.01
C LEU A 87 16.58 -15.58 6.97
N SER A 88 17.60 -15.91 6.17
CA SER A 88 18.17 -17.25 6.16
C SER A 88 19.02 -17.56 7.40
N LEU A 89 19.55 -16.53 8.08
CA LEU A 89 20.37 -16.67 9.28
C LEU A 89 19.55 -16.68 10.58
N LEU A 90 18.32 -16.14 10.57
CA LEU A 90 17.47 -16.07 11.76
C LEU A 90 16.84 -17.44 12.10
N LYS A 91 16.76 -17.74 13.40
CA LYS A 91 16.03 -18.92 13.90
C LYS A 91 14.57 -18.91 13.47
N LYS A 92 14.12 -20.01 12.87
CA LYS A 92 12.70 -20.28 12.60
C LYS A 92 11.96 -20.47 13.92
N ARG A 93 10.85 -19.76 14.10
CA ARG A 93 10.01 -19.82 15.31
C ARG A 93 8.60 -20.26 14.93
N SER A 94 8.00 -21.16 15.71
CA SER A 94 6.62 -21.59 15.49
C SER A 94 5.66 -20.44 15.81
N GLY A 95 4.81 -20.05 14.86
CA GLY A 95 3.81 -18.99 15.05
C GLY A 95 4.30 -17.56 14.80
N ALA A 96 5.57 -17.37 14.44
CA ALA A 96 6.10 -16.08 13.99
C ALA A 96 6.21 -16.04 12.46
N VAL A 97 5.68 -14.99 11.84
CA VAL A 97 5.78 -14.76 10.39
C VAL A 97 6.67 -13.55 10.14
N PHE A 98 7.68 -13.73 9.29
CA PHE A 98 8.58 -12.65 8.88
C PHE A 98 8.23 -12.14 7.48
N LEU A 99 8.18 -10.82 7.34
CA LEU A 99 7.95 -10.11 6.10
C LEU A 99 9.12 -9.18 5.80
N LYS A 100 9.41 -8.96 4.52
CA LYS A 100 10.40 -7.97 4.09
C LYS A 100 9.73 -6.64 3.77
N ARG A 101 10.14 -5.59 4.45
CA ARG A 101 9.67 -4.22 4.19
C ARG A 101 10.81 -3.35 3.67
N LEU A 102 10.53 -2.61 2.60
CA LEU A 102 11.38 -1.53 2.11
C LEU A 102 10.73 -0.19 2.42
N THR A 103 11.42 0.70 3.12
CA THR A 103 11.00 2.09 3.34
C THR A 103 11.87 3.03 2.51
N ILE A 104 11.25 3.83 1.65
CA ILE A 104 11.95 4.80 0.79
C ILE A 104 11.62 6.20 1.30
N ILE A 105 12.65 6.94 1.70
CA ILE A 105 12.49 8.36 2.06
C ILE A 105 12.45 9.17 0.76
N LEU A 106 11.40 9.97 0.59
CA LEU A 106 11.21 10.79 -0.60
C LEU A 106 11.57 12.24 -0.25
N ASP A 107 12.82 12.59 -0.56
CA ASP A 107 13.37 13.94 -0.43
C ASP A 107 13.13 14.80 -1.70
N GLU A 108 13.56 16.07 -1.66
CA GLU A 108 13.47 16.98 -2.81
C GLU A 108 14.24 16.46 -4.04
N GLU A 109 15.38 15.78 -3.83
CA GLU A 109 16.15 15.18 -4.92
C GLU A 109 15.39 14.04 -5.60
N SER A 110 14.57 13.32 -4.83
CA SER A 110 13.74 12.24 -5.32
C SER A 110 12.61 12.70 -6.25
N GLU A 111 12.25 13.99 -6.26
CA GLU A 111 11.22 14.56 -7.16
C GLU A 111 11.55 14.38 -8.65
N LYS A 112 12.83 14.23 -8.99
CA LYS A 112 13.30 13.97 -10.35
C LYS A 112 13.23 12.48 -10.75
N GLY A 113 13.00 11.58 -9.81
CA GLY A 113 12.82 10.16 -10.06
C GLY A 113 13.07 9.28 -8.83
N PHE A 114 12.02 8.61 -8.37
CA PHE A 114 12.00 7.80 -7.14
C PHE A 114 12.60 6.39 -7.27
N GLY A 115 13.03 6.00 -8.47
CA GLY A 115 13.44 4.61 -8.76
C GLY A 115 12.27 3.62 -8.81
N LEU A 116 11.04 4.06 -8.50
CA LEU A 116 9.77 3.33 -8.69
C LEU A 116 9.34 3.38 -10.16
N THR A 117 10.21 2.88 -11.03
CA THR A 117 9.95 2.74 -12.47
C THR A 117 9.77 1.28 -12.83
N SER A 118 9.01 0.98 -13.90
CA SER A 118 8.76 -0.40 -14.34
C SER A 118 10.05 -1.18 -14.64
N SER A 119 11.14 -0.49 -15.00
CA SER A 119 12.48 -1.09 -15.18
C SER A 119 13.02 -1.75 -13.91
N ASN A 120 12.63 -1.24 -12.74
CA ASN A 120 13.12 -1.68 -11.45
C ASN A 120 12.14 -2.62 -10.73
N ALA A 121 11.05 -3.03 -11.40
CA ALA A 121 9.99 -3.84 -10.78
C ALA A 121 10.50 -5.15 -10.17
N SER A 122 11.52 -5.77 -10.75
CA SER A 122 12.15 -6.99 -10.24
C SER A 122 12.75 -6.80 -8.84
N LEU A 123 13.34 -5.63 -8.56
CA LEU A 123 13.91 -5.30 -7.25
C LEU A 123 12.83 -5.18 -6.19
N PHE A 124 11.71 -4.53 -6.51
CA PHE A 124 10.60 -4.36 -5.57
C PHE A 124 9.81 -5.65 -5.33
N ASN A 125 9.79 -6.57 -6.30
CA ASN A 125 9.18 -7.90 -6.14
C ASN A 125 9.87 -8.75 -5.06
N ALA A 126 11.15 -8.47 -4.74
CA ALA A 126 11.85 -9.12 -3.65
C ALA A 126 11.30 -8.74 -2.26
N TYR A 127 10.56 -7.63 -2.14
CA TYR A 127 9.99 -7.16 -0.87
C TYR A 127 8.49 -7.46 -0.80
N ASP A 128 8.02 -7.78 0.41
CA ASP A 128 6.61 -8.06 0.67
C ASP A 128 5.83 -6.75 0.88
N LEU A 129 6.44 -5.77 1.54
CA LEU A 129 5.84 -4.46 1.80
C LEU A 129 6.72 -3.33 1.27
N ILE A 130 6.09 -2.30 0.72
CA ILE A 130 6.74 -1.07 0.28
C ILE A 130 6.09 0.08 1.03
N ALA A 131 6.92 0.84 1.72
CA ALA A 131 6.55 2.03 2.47
C ALA A 131 7.25 3.27 1.90
N LEU A 132 6.56 4.40 1.88
CA LEU A 132 7.10 5.69 1.46
C LEU A 132 7.06 6.66 2.63
N THR A 133 8.17 7.35 2.86
CA THR A 133 8.27 8.43 3.83
C THR A 133 8.45 9.75 3.09
N PRO A 134 7.36 10.45 2.72
CA PRO A 134 7.47 11.74 2.06
C PRO A 134 7.99 12.81 3.02
N THR A 135 8.85 13.70 2.54
CA THR A 135 9.35 14.85 3.31
C THR A 135 8.94 16.20 2.72
N THR A 136 8.30 16.22 1.55
CA THR A 136 7.85 17.45 0.87
C THR A 136 6.37 17.37 0.48
N SER A 137 5.74 18.50 0.21
CA SER A 137 4.34 18.49 -0.25
C SER A 137 4.15 17.86 -1.63
N SER A 138 5.17 17.94 -2.50
CA SER A 138 5.15 17.34 -3.84
C SER A 138 5.26 15.82 -3.74
N THR A 139 6.23 15.33 -2.96
CA THR A 139 6.42 13.90 -2.71
C THR A 139 5.24 13.27 -1.99
N PHE A 140 4.61 13.97 -1.04
CA PHE A 140 3.36 13.52 -0.40
C PHE A 140 2.21 13.36 -1.42
N SER A 141 2.05 14.34 -2.33
CA SER A 141 1.03 14.28 -3.38
C SER A 141 1.29 13.10 -4.33
N SER A 142 2.54 12.89 -4.75
CA SER A 142 2.92 11.75 -5.60
C SER A 142 2.69 10.41 -4.90
N ALA A 143 3.06 10.29 -3.62
CA ALA A 143 2.82 9.09 -2.81
C ALA A 143 1.32 8.76 -2.75
N CYS A 144 0.47 9.78 -2.55
CA CYS A 144 -0.98 9.60 -2.44
C CYS A 144 -1.68 9.34 -3.78
N LEU A 145 -1.24 9.96 -4.88
CA LEU A 145 -1.94 9.91 -6.17
C LEU A 145 -1.35 8.91 -7.15
N THR A 146 -0.03 8.79 -7.21
CA THR A 146 0.68 7.99 -8.22
C THR A 146 1.08 6.63 -7.66
N HIS A 147 1.73 6.61 -6.50
CA HIS A 147 2.33 5.37 -5.96
C HIS A 147 1.36 4.51 -5.14
N SER A 148 0.21 5.06 -4.73
CA SER A 148 -0.85 4.29 -4.06
C SER A 148 -1.71 3.47 -5.03
N VAL A 149 -1.67 3.77 -6.33
CA VAL A 149 -2.49 3.12 -7.36
C VAL A 149 -2.04 1.66 -7.54
N PRO A 150 -2.96 0.69 -7.74
CA PRO A 150 -2.63 -0.71 -7.99
C PRO A 150 -1.68 -0.89 -9.20
N SER A 151 -0.50 -1.42 -8.93
CA SER A 151 0.64 -1.58 -9.82
C SER A 151 1.65 -2.53 -9.15
N PRO A 152 2.54 -3.21 -9.89
CA PRO A 152 3.66 -3.96 -9.28
C PRO A 152 4.52 -3.12 -8.33
N LEU A 153 4.49 -1.79 -8.47
CA LEU A 153 5.25 -0.82 -7.68
C LEU A 153 4.41 -0.10 -6.61
N THR A 154 3.21 -0.60 -6.30
CA THR A 154 2.33 0.08 -5.33
C THR A 154 2.96 0.16 -3.95
N ALA A 155 3.03 1.38 -3.43
CA ALA A 155 3.31 1.64 -2.03
C ALA A 155 2.05 1.40 -1.20
N HIS A 156 2.17 0.52 -0.22
CA HIS A 156 1.06 0.10 0.64
C HIS A 156 0.97 0.98 1.88
N ILE A 157 2.13 1.44 2.35
CA ILE A 157 2.27 2.22 3.58
C ILE A 157 2.80 3.60 3.23
N ILE A 158 2.17 4.63 3.75
CA ILE A 158 2.68 5.99 3.75
C ILE A 158 3.05 6.30 5.21
N SER A 159 4.35 6.27 5.50
CA SER A 159 4.91 6.57 6.82
C SER A 159 5.11 8.07 6.93
N ILE A 160 4.45 8.71 7.88
CA ILE A 160 4.60 10.15 8.09
C ILE A 160 5.63 10.37 9.20
N PRO A 161 6.64 11.24 9.02
CA PRO A 161 7.57 11.60 10.10
C PRO A 161 6.82 12.46 11.13
N LEU A 162 6.62 11.93 12.34
CA LEU A 162 5.76 12.56 13.36
C LEU A 162 6.54 13.32 14.42
N THR A 163 7.84 13.02 14.56
CA THR A 163 8.73 13.60 15.57
C THR A 163 9.28 14.98 15.18
N LEU A 164 9.07 15.41 13.94
CA LEU A 164 9.50 16.72 13.44
C LEU A 164 8.75 17.87 14.15
N PRO A 165 9.42 18.99 14.49
CA PRO A 165 8.79 20.16 15.13
C PRO A 165 7.52 20.67 14.43
N ARG A 166 7.49 20.51 13.10
CA ARG A 166 6.33 20.78 12.27
C ARG A 166 6.29 19.77 11.14
N LEU A 167 5.09 19.28 10.83
CA LEU A 167 4.88 18.48 9.62
C LEU A 167 5.34 19.28 8.39
N PRO A 168 6.16 18.70 7.51
CA PRO A 168 6.73 19.43 6.38
C PRO A 168 5.71 19.74 5.27
N PHE A 169 4.51 19.16 5.36
CA PHE A 169 3.40 19.42 4.44
C PHE A 169 2.06 19.36 5.18
N TYR A 170 1.05 20.00 4.59
CA TYR A 170 -0.32 19.91 5.08
C TYR A 170 -1.00 18.64 4.60
N LEU A 171 -1.67 17.95 5.51
CA LEU A 171 -2.48 16.77 5.20
C LEU A 171 -3.79 17.19 4.54
N LYS A 172 -3.76 17.42 3.23
CA LYS A 172 -4.97 17.72 2.44
C LYS A 172 -5.92 16.52 2.48
N HIS A 173 -7.14 16.74 2.97
CA HIS A 173 -8.16 15.71 3.08
C HIS A 173 -8.43 14.99 1.75
N THR A 174 -8.39 15.69 0.62
CA THR A 174 -8.61 15.10 -0.71
C THR A 174 -7.54 14.07 -1.04
N LEU A 175 -6.25 14.37 -0.81
CA LEU A 175 -5.13 13.46 -1.05
C LEU A 175 -5.21 12.22 -0.16
N VAL A 176 -5.44 12.42 1.14
CA VAL A 176 -5.56 11.34 2.11
C VAL A 176 -6.72 10.40 1.77
N ARG A 177 -7.89 10.95 1.43
CA ARG A 177 -9.05 10.15 1.02
C ARG A 177 -8.76 9.34 -0.25
N THR A 178 -8.08 9.94 -1.24
CA THR A 178 -7.70 9.23 -2.47
C THR A 178 -6.73 8.09 -2.18
N ALA A 179 -5.72 8.32 -1.34
CA ALA A 179 -4.78 7.27 -0.93
C ALA A 179 -5.48 6.09 -0.24
N ILE A 180 -6.40 6.38 0.70
CA ILE A 180 -7.21 5.35 1.38
C ILE A 180 -8.10 4.61 0.39
N LYS A 181 -8.74 5.31 -0.56
CA LYS A 181 -9.56 4.69 -1.62
C LYS A 181 -8.73 3.76 -2.51
N ASN A 182 -7.49 4.15 -2.80
CA ASN A 182 -6.53 3.35 -3.53
C ASN A 182 -5.96 2.19 -2.68
N GLY A 183 -6.33 2.10 -1.40
CA GLY A 183 -5.96 1.02 -0.49
C GLY A 183 -4.59 1.18 0.18
N ALA A 184 -3.99 2.38 0.13
CA ALA A 184 -2.84 2.71 0.96
C ALA A 184 -3.28 3.02 2.40
N VAL A 185 -2.39 2.77 3.35
CA VAL A 185 -2.59 3.09 4.77
C VAL A 185 -1.55 4.07 5.26
N PHE A 186 -1.93 4.87 6.25
CA PHE A 186 -1.06 5.80 6.94
C PHE A 186 -0.48 5.13 8.18
N GLU A 187 0.84 5.16 8.30
CA GLU A 187 1.55 4.58 9.43
C GLU A 187 1.84 5.64 10.50
N ILE A 188 1.58 5.26 11.75
CA ILE A 188 1.95 5.98 12.95
C ILE A 188 2.97 5.12 13.70
N ASN A 189 4.22 5.56 13.75
CA ASN A 189 5.25 4.90 14.56
C ASN A 189 5.09 5.34 16.02
N TYR A 190 4.81 4.42 16.95
CA TYR A 190 4.51 4.81 18.34
C TYR A 190 5.75 5.22 19.14
N VAL A 191 6.96 4.91 18.65
CA VAL A 191 8.23 5.27 19.29
C VAL A 191 8.33 6.77 19.59
N GLY A 192 7.76 7.64 18.75
CA GLY A 192 7.75 9.08 18.97
C GLY A 192 6.97 9.50 20.22
N ALA A 193 5.94 8.74 20.62
CA ALA A 193 5.21 8.97 21.87
C ALA A 193 6.08 8.67 23.10
N MET A 194 7.04 7.74 22.97
CA MET A 194 8.04 7.43 24.00
C MET A 194 9.22 8.40 23.96
N GLY A 195 9.30 9.25 22.93
CA GLY A 195 10.38 10.20 22.71
C GLY A 195 11.60 9.57 22.05
N GLY A 196 11.47 8.41 21.42
CA GLY A 196 12.54 7.83 20.60
C GLY A 196 12.49 8.35 19.16
N ASP A 197 13.53 8.02 18.40
CA ASP A 197 13.64 8.34 16.97
C ASP A 197 12.72 7.43 16.15
N ASP A 198 11.89 8.03 15.28
CA ASP A 198 11.00 7.32 14.36
C ASP A 198 11.64 7.06 12.98
N GLY A 199 12.94 7.36 12.83
CA GLY A 199 13.69 7.22 11.59
C GLY A 199 13.36 8.30 10.55
N GLY A 200 12.56 9.30 10.93
CA GLY A 200 12.14 10.42 10.11
C GLY A 200 13.05 11.65 10.19
N GLY A 201 14.18 11.56 10.91
CA GLY A 201 15.12 12.67 11.09
C GLY A 201 14.59 13.79 12.00
N GLY A 202 13.62 13.48 12.87
CA GLY A 202 13.05 14.44 13.81
C GLY A 202 13.79 14.51 15.14
N GLU A 203 13.18 15.22 16.09
CA GLU A 203 13.75 15.39 17.42
C GLU A 203 13.64 14.09 18.24
N VAL A 204 14.43 14.00 19.31
CA VAL A 204 14.37 12.92 20.30
C VAL A 204 14.06 13.54 21.68
N GLY A 205 13.41 12.78 22.56
CA GLY A 205 13.08 13.19 23.91
C GLY A 205 11.74 13.93 24.03
N VAL A 206 11.70 14.99 24.85
CA VAL A 206 10.44 15.69 25.19
C VAL A 206 9.85 16.44 24.00
N GLY A 207 10.68 17.01 23.13
CA GLY A 207 10.24 17.67 21.89
C GLY A 207 9.50 16.69 20.97
N ALA A 208 10.14 15.55 20.70
CA ALA A 208 9.58 14.45 19.92
C ALA A 208 8.19 14.03 20.39
N LYS A 209 7.98 13.88 21.71
CA LYS A 209 6.68 13.52 22.30
C LYS A 209 5.60 14.55 21.95
N LYS A 210 5.89 15.84 22.17
CA LYS A 210 4.93 16.92 21.90
C LYS A 210 4.57 16.99 20.42
N ASN A 211 5.58 16.91 19.57
CA ASN A 211 5.44 16.93 18.11
C ASN A 211 4.60 15.75 17.63
N TRP A 212 4.91 14.56 18.14
CA TRP A 212 4.19 13.33 17.83
C TRP A 212 2.71 13.42 18.18
N TRP A 213 2.37 13.91 19.37
CA TRP A 213 0.97 14.07 19.77
C TRP A 213 0.20 15.02 18.85
N ALA A 214 0.81 16.14 18.46
CA ALA A 214 0.20 17.11 17.55
C ALA A 214 0.01 16.52 16.15
N ALA A 215 1.05 15.89 15.60
CA ALA A 215 1.03 15.31 14.25
C ALA A 215 0.12 14.08 14.15
N ALA A 216 0.16 13.19 15.13
CA ALA A 216 -0.67 11.97 15.15
C ALA A 216 -2.16 12.30 15.25
N ARG A 217 -2.56 13.28 16.07
CA ARG A 217 -3.94 13.77 16.12
C ARG A 217 -4.41 14.33 14.77
N GLU A 218 -3.53 15.07 14.10
CA GLU A 218 -3.82 15.60 12.77
C GLU A 218 -4.05 14.48 11.74
N ILE A 219 -3.27 13.40 11.78
CA ILE A 219 -3.50 12.22 10.93
C ILE A 219 -4.84 11.58 11.23
N VAL A 220 -5.16 11.32 12.51
CA VAL A 220 -6.44 10.71 12.88
C VAL A 220 -7.61 11.59 12.42
N ARG A 221 -7.51 12.90 12.59
CA ARG A 221 -8.53 13.87 12.16
C ARG A 221 -8.76 13.82 10.65
N VAL A 222 -7.69 13.84 9.85
CA VAL A 222 -7.79 13.89 8.38
C VAL A 222 -8.22 12.55 7.78
N THR A 223 -7.78 11.43 8.37
CA THR A 223 -8.17 10.08 7.96
C THR A 223 -9.56 9.68 8.45
N LYS A 224 -10.15 10.42 9.40
CA LYS A 224 -11.38 10.07 10.12
C LYS A 224 -11.31 8.68 10.76
N GLY A 225 -10.11 8.30 11.23
CA GLY A 225 -9.81 7.02 11.85
C GLY A 225 -9.82 5.80 10.91
N LYS A 226 -9.77 5.99 9.59
CA LYS A 226 -9.72 4.90 8.60
C LYS A 226 -8.33 4.78 7.99
N GLY A 227 -7.93 3.55 7.67
CA GLY A 227 -6.67 3.30 6.96
C GLY A 227 -5.44 3.72 7.76
N ILE A 228 -5.46 3.52 9.08
CA ILE A 228 -4.32 3.77 9.97
C ILE A 228 -3.73 2.43 10.41
N ILE A 229 -2.41 2.33 10.36
CA ILE A 229 -1.65 1.25 11.02
C ILE A 229 -0.71 1.85 12.06
N VAL A 230 -0.42 1.08 13.09
CA VAL A 230 0.52 1.47 14.14
C VAL A 230 1.65 0.47 14.16
N SER A 231 2.88 0.98 14.09
CA SER A 231 4.09 0.16 14.03
C SER A 231 5.10 0.62 15.08
N GLY A 232 6.08 -0.24 15.37
CA GLY A 232 7.17 0.03 16.29
C GLY A 232 8.02 1.21 15.86
N GLY A 233 8.82 1.01 14.82
CA GLY A 233 9.93 1.92 14.50
C GLY A 233 10.94 2.04 15.65
N VAL A 234 10.90 1.11 16.61
CA VAL A 234 11.62 1.25 17.87
C VAL A 234 13.07 0.79 17.71
N GLY A 235 14.01 1.73 17.92
CA GLY A 235 15.44 1.45 17.94
C GLY A 235 15.93 0.82 19.24
N ASN A 236 15.35 1.19 20.38
CA ASN A 236 15.78 0.74 21.72
C ASN A 236 14.82 -0.28 22.32
N GLU A 237 15.33 -1.38 22.86
CA GLU A 237 14.47 -2.46 23.38
C GLU A 237 13.58 -2.02 24.56
N THR A 238 14.01 -1.02 25.34
CA THR A 238 13.28 -0.45 26.48
C THR A 238 11.99 0.27 26.08
N ASP A 239 11.89 0.71 24.83
CA ASP A 239 10.74 1.48 24.32
C ASP A 239 9.67 0.57 23.70
N LEU A 240 9.95 -0.74 23.58
CA LEU A 240 8.98 -1.71 23.07
C LEU A 240 7.80 -1.86 24.02
N ARG A 241 6.59 -1.94 23.46
CA ARG A 241 5.32 -2.02 24.21
C ARG A 241 4.46 -3.15 23.68
N SER A 242 3.58 -3.68 24.54
CA SER A 242 2.64 -4.71 24.12
C SER A 242 1.58 -4.10 23.17
N PRO A 243 1.01 -4.90 22.24
CA PRO A 243 0.04 -4.38 21.28
C PRO A 243 -1.25 -3.88 21.94
N LYS A 244 -1.58 -4.35 23.16
CA LYS A 244 -2.72 -3.85 23.93
C LYS A 244 -2.43 -2.47 24.55
N ASP A 245 -1.22 -2.27 25.06
CA ASP A 245 -0.79 -0.97 25.60
C ASP A 245 -0.76 0.09 24.49
N ILE A 246 -0.31 -0.30 23.30
CA ILE A 246 -0.35 0.54 22.11
C ILE A 246 -1.80 0.84 21.74
N GLY A 247 -2.70 -0.14 21.81
CA GLY A 247 -4.14 0.08 21.65
C GLY A 247 -4.65 1.19 22.56
N ASN A 248 -4.29 1.14 23.85
CA ASN A 248 -4.66 2.17 24.84
C ASN A 248 -4.05 3.54 24.50
N LEU A 249 -2.75 3.59 24.15
CA LEU A 249 -2.08 4.82 23.73
C LEU A 249 -2.80 5.49 22.56
N ILE A 250 -3.22 4.70 21.58
CA ILE A 250 -3.84 5.18 20.34
C ILE A 250 -5.29 5.66 20.59
N THR A 251 -5.98 5.16 21.62
CA THR A 251 -7.30 5.72 22.00
C THR A 251 -7.23 7.19 22.42
N LEU A 252 -6.09 7.65 22.94
CA LEU A 252 -5.86 9.05 23.34
C LEU A 252 -5.75 10.02 22.14
N LEU A 253 -5.72 9.48 20.91
CA LEU A 253 -5.75 10.26 19.67
C LEU A 253 -7.19 10.47 19.14
N ASP A 254 -8.20 10.31 19.99
CA ASP A 254 -9.63 10.36 19.63
C ASP A 254 -10.09 9.23 18.70
N LEU A 255 -9.48 8.04 18.83
CA LEU A 255 -9.94 6.82 18.16
C LEU A 255 -10.78 5.96 19.10
N PRO A 256 -11.95 5.45 18.64
CA PRO A 256 -12.69 4.45 19.39
C PRO A 256 -11.82 3.21 19.67
N GLN A 257 -11.98 2.59 20.84
CA GLN A 257 -11.15 1.45 21.28
C GLN A 257 -11.14 0.29 20.26
N GLY A 258 -12.27 -0.01 19.63
CA GLY A 258 -12.34 -1.01 18.56
C GLY A 258 -11.48 -0.64 17.35
N ALA A 259 -11.54 0.62 16.90
CA ALA A 259 -10.72 1.12 15.79
C ALA A 259 -9.23 1.12 16.15
N ALA A 260 -8.88 1.55 17.36
CA ALA A 260 -7.51 1.51 17.88
C ALA A 260 -6.95 0.09 17.92
N ARG A 261 -7.75 -0.92 18.29
CA ARG A 261 -7.35 -2.33 18.20
C ARG A 261 -7.17 -2.81 16.76
N HIS A 262 -7.99 -2.32 15.83
CA HIS A 262 -7.91 -2.72 14.42
C HIS A 262 -6.60 -2.27 13.74
N THR A 263 -5.99 -1.16 14.18
CA THR A 263 -4.74 -0.65 13.61
C THR A 263 -3.55 -1.62 13.77
N SER A 264 -3.58 -2.50 14.77
CA SER A 264 -2.54 -3.51 15.03
C SER A 264 -2.98 -4.95 14.70
N THR A 265 -4.23 -5.16 14.26
CA THR A 265 -4.82 -6.49 14.01
C THR A 265 -5.41 -6.64 12.60
N SER A 266 -6.62 -6.13 12.36
CA SER A 266 -7.35 -6.34 11.09
C SER A 266 -6.77 -5.52 9.94
N THR A 267 -6.45 -4.24 10.16
CA THR A 267 -5.91 -3.36 9.12
C THR A 267 -4.59 -3.88 8.54
N PRO A 268 -3.56 -4.20 9.36
CA PRO A 268 -2.32 -4.75 8.82
C PRO A 268 -2.51 -6.14 8.19
N LYS A 269 -3.43 -6.97 8.70
CA LYS A 269 -3.77 -8.25 8.04
C LYS A 269 -4.29 -8.04 6.62
N SER A 270 -5.26 -7.15 6.43
CA SER A 270 -5.80 -6.80 5.12
C SER A 270 -4.74 -6.18 4.21
N LEU A 271 -3.84 -5.36 4.78
CA LEU A 271 -2.73 -4.75 4.06
C LEU A 271 -1.75 -5.79 3.51
N VAL A 272 -1.34 -6.77 4.33
CA VAL A 272 -0.40 -7.83 3.93
C VAL A 272 -1.01 -8.70 2.84
N LEU A 273 -2.30 -9.04 2.94
CA LEU A 273 -2.99 -9.79 1.89
C LEU A 273 -3.05 -9.00 0.57
N ARG A 274 -3.36 -7.70 0.65
CA ARG A 274 -3.32 -6.81 -0.53
C ARG A 274 -1.90 -6.72 -1.11
N ALA A 275 -0.88 -6.69 -0.26
CA ALA A 275 0.49 -6.59 -0.71
C ALA A 275 0.92 -7.77 -1.59
N GLN A 276 0.37 -8.97 -1.35
CA GLN A 276 0.60 -10.14 -2.18
C GLN A 276 0.05 -9.96 -3.61
N THR A 277 -1.00 -9.15 -3.80
CA THR A 277 -1.59 -8.93 -5.14
C THR A 277 -0.64 -8.23 -6.10
N ARG A 278 0.40 -7.55 -5.61
CA ARG A 278 1.46 -6.96 -6.46
C ARG A 278 2.26 -8.01 -7.21
N LYS A 279 2.45 -9.19 -6.60
CA LYS A 279 3.22 -10.30 -7.17
C LYS A 279 2.40 -11.11 -8.17
N THR A 280 1.11 -10.85 -8.26
CA THR A 280 0.16 -11.57 -9.12
C THR A 280 -0.33 -10.69 -10.25
N TYR A 281 -0.69 -11.30 -11.38
CA TYR A 281 -1.32 -10.57 -12.47
C TYR A 281 -2.76 -10.17 -12.08
N ARG A 282 -3.05 -8.86 -12.04
CA ARG A 282 -4.39 -8.30 -11.76
C ARG A 282 -5.07 -8.85 -10.49
N ALA A 283 -4.30 -9.11 -9.43
CA ALA A 283 -4.80 -9.64 -8.16
C ALA A 283 -5.45 -11.04 -8.24
N VAL A 284 -5.10 -11.84 -9.26
CA VAL A 284 -5.50 -13.25 -9.34
C VAL A 284 -4.61 -14.06 -8.39
N LEU A 285 -5.18 -14.49 -7.25
CA LEU A 285 -4.46 -15.24 -6.21
C LEU A 285 -4.48 -16.77 -6.44
N SER A 286 -5.16 -17.25 -7.48
CA SER A 286 -5.23 -18.67 -7.82
C SER A 286 -4.11 -19.09 -8.77
N GLU A 287 -3.66 -20.32 -8.62
CA GLU A 287 -2.80 -20.98 -9.59
C GLU A 287 -3.56 -21.09 -10.94
N PRO A 288 -2.98 -20.64 -12.07
CA PRO A 288 -3.61 -20.84 -13.37
C PRO A 288 -3.66 -22.34 -13.68
N ARG A 289 -4.86 -22.94 -13.56
CA ARG A 289 -5.09 -24.33 -13.94
C ARG A 289 -5.28 -24.39 -15.45
N LEU A 290 -4.29 -24.93 -16.17
CA LEU A 290 -4.43 -25.25 -17.58
C LEU A 290 -5.41 -26.42 -17.74
N VAL A 291 -6.64 -26.12 -18.15
CA VAL A 291 -7.61 -27.14 -18.56
C VAL A 291 -7.39 -27.37 -20.05
N ILE A 292 -6.71 -28.46 -20.40
CA ILE A 292 -6.62 -28.91 -21.79
C ILE A 292 -7.97 -29.55 -22.11
N PRO A 293 -8.76 -29.04 -23.08
CA PRO A 293 -9.98 -29.69 -23.50
C PRO A 293 -9.63 -31.11 -23.98
N ALA A 294 -10.27 -32.13 -23.43
CA ALA A 294 -10.12 -33.48 -23.95
C ALA A 294 -10.59 -33.49 -25.42
N PRO A 295 -9.88 -34.18 -26.34
CA PRO A 295 -10.40 -34.38 -27.68
C PRO A 295 -11.72 -35.14 -27.55
N SER A 296 -12.82 -34.50 -27.94
CA SER A 296 -14.12 -35.15 -28.07
C SER A 296 -13.98 -36.22 -29.16
N LEU A 297 -13.74 -37.46 -28.75
CA LEU A 297 -14.02 -38.60 -29.60
C LEU A 297 -15.54 -38.61 -29.83
N PRO A 298 -16.02 -38.59 -31.08
CA PRO A 298 -17.45 -38.76 -31.34
C PRO A 298 -17.87 -40.14 -30.84
N ASP A 299 -18.85 -40.18 -29.95
CA ASP A 299 -19.48 -41.42 -29.50
C ASP A 299 -20.05 -42.18 -30.72
N PRO A 300 -19.70 -43.47 -30.94
CA PRO A 300 -20.17 -44.23 -32.10
C PRO A 300 -21.62 -44.73 -31.97
N ALA A 301 -22.45 -44.15 -31.10
CA ALA A 301 -23.79 -44.65 -30.78
C ALA A 301 -24.95 -43.88 -31.43
N ALA A 302 -24.71 -43.17 -32.54
CA ALA A 302 -25.75 -42.45 -33.28
C ALA A 302 -25.80 -42.83 -34.77
N ILE A 303 -25.43 -44.07 -35.10
CA ILE A 303 -25.65 -44.65 -36.43
C ILE A 303 -26.40 -45.97 -36.24
N ALA A 304 -27.60 -46.03 -36.81
CA ALA A 304 -28.51 -47.17 -36.97
C ALA A 304 -29.73 -47.20 -36.03
N GLU A 305 -30.84 -47.63 -36.65
CA GLU A 305 -32.26 -47.63 -36.24
C GLU A 305 -32.97 -46.28 -36.49
N ASP A 306 -33.88 -46.12 -37.46
CA ASP A 306 -34.56 -47.13 -38.29
C ASP A 306 -35.23 -46.48 -39.51
N THR A 307 -35.32 -47.22 -40.61
CA THR A 307 -35.96 -46.79 -41.87
C THR A 307 -37.02 -47.82 -42.28
N MET A 308 -38.28 -47.37 -42.36
CA MET A 308 -39.40 -47.76 -43.26
C MET A 308 -40.25 -49.03 -43.02
N ALA A 309 -41.58 -48.82 -42.93
CA ALA A 309 -42.67 -49.37 -43.78
C ALA A 309 -44.07 -48.92 -43.24
N ASP A 310 -44.85 -48.04 -43.91
CA ASP A 310 -45.97 -48.30 -44.88
C ASP A 310 -47.26 -48.92 -44.22
N THR A 311 -48.55 -48.59 -44.46
CA THR A 311 -49.35 -47.71 -45.35
C THR A 311 -50.85 -47.77 -44.91
N GLU A 312 -51.66 -46.69 -44.99
CA GLU A 312 -53.04 -46.58 -45.58
C GLU A 312 -53.82 -45.28 -45.19
N MET A 313 -54.56 -44.72 -46.15
CA MET A 313 -55.24 -43.38 -46.17
C MET A 313 -56.77 -43.45 -45.82
N PRO A 314 -57.69 -42.45 -46.10
CA PRO A 314 -57.61 -41.01 -46.46
C PRO A 314 -58.70 -40.07 -45.80
N THR A 315 -58.76 -38.79 -46.27
CA THR A 315 -59.86 -37.78 -46.27
C THR A 315 -60.19 -37.05 -44.94
N ASP A 316 -60.39 -35.73 -44.83
CA ASP A 316 -60.87 -34.69 -45.76
C ASP A 316 -60.42 -33.27 -45.30
N GLN A 317 -60.32 -32.31 -46.24
CA GLN A 317 -59.96 -30.88 -46.05
C GLN A 317 -61.22 -30.00 -45.79
N PRO A 318 -61.19 -28.64 -45.69
CA PRO A 318 -60.16 -27.66 -45.27
C PRO A 318 -60.71 -26.55 -44.32
N THR A 319 -59.87 -25.64 -43.77
CA THR A 319 -60.01 -24.16 -43.96
C THR A 319 -58.95 -23.30 -43.23
N SER A 320 -58.37 -22.35 -44.00
CA SER A 320 -57.97 -20.95 -43.69
C SER A 320 -56.96 -20.69 -42.55
N VAL A 321 -55.67 -20.38 -42.80
CA VAL A 321 -55.03 -19.13 -43.31
C VAL A 321 -55.29 -17.86 -42.47
N ARG A 322 -54.31 -17.53 -41.60
CA ARG A 322 -53.65 -16.23 -41.25
C ARG A 322 -54.34 -14.89 -41.63
N PRO A 323 -54.17 -13.80 -40.84
CA PRO A 323 -52.93 -13.00 -40.91
C PRO A 323 -52.46 -12.21 -39.66
N LEU A 324 -51.21 -11.72 -39.76
CA LEU A 324 -50.61 -10.61 -38.98
C LEU A 324 -51.36 -9.29 -39.26
N ASP A 325 -51.43 -8.36 -38.29
CA ASP A 325 -50.72 -7.06 -38.39
C ASP A 325 -50.86 -6.17 -37.14
N SER A 326 -49.94 -5.20 -37.13
CA SER A 326 -49.44 -4.19 -36.19
C SER A 326 -50.40 -3.17 -35.49
N GLU A 327 -49.76 -2.46 -34.54
CA GLU A 327 -50.07 -1.14 -33.93
C GLU A 327 -51.01 -1.11 -32.71
N ALA A 328 -50.94 -0.18 -31.75
CA ALA A 328 -49.93 0.73 -31.19
C ALA A 328 -50.65 1.50 -30.06
N GLY A 329 -50.28 1.30 -28.78
CA GLY A 329 -50.56 2.16 -27.59
C GLY A 329 -52.00 2.71 -27.36
N PRO A 330 -52.20 3.65 -26.41
CA PRO A 330 -51.28 4.14 -25.39
C PRO A 330 -51.90 4.41 -23.98
N SER A 331 -50.99 4.74 -23.04
CA SER A 331 -51.12 5.74 -21.95
C SER A 331 -52.01 5.48 -20.72
N GLN A 332 -51.41 5.69 -19.53
CA GLN A 332 -51.79 6.80 -18.63
C GLN A 332 -50.69 7.13 -17.60
N SER A 333 -50.14 8.33 -17.74
CA SER A 333 -49.43 9.12 -16.72
C SER A 333 -50.41 10.14 -16.14
N VAL A 334 -50.23 10.52 -14.87
CA VAL A 334 -51.01 11.58 -14.22
C VAL A 334 -50.04 12.69 -13.80
N ALA A 335 -50.24 13.87 -14.38
CA ALA A 335 -49.77 15.16 -13.87
C ALA A 335 -50.72 16.25 -14.36
N GLU A 336 -51.13 17.16 -13.47
CA GLU A 336 -51.68 18.51 -13.72
C GLU A 336 -51.78 19.19 -12.34
N LYS A 337 -51.55 20.48 -12.09
CA LYS A 337 -51.52 21.76 -12.87
C LYS A 337 -50.61 22.76 -12.11
N ASN A 338 -49.70 23.49 -12.78
CA ASN A 338 -49.80 24.87 -13.32
C ASN A 338 -50.09 26.00 -12.31
N GLU A 339 -49.17 26.98 -12.24
CA GLU A 339 -49.47 28.38 -12.56
C GLU A 339 -48.21 29.22 -12.87
N ASP A 340 -48.36 30.12 -13.84
CA ASP A 340 -47.40 31.05 -14.45
C ASP A 340 -47.01 32.23 -13.54
N ALA A 341 -45.78 32.76 -13.71
CA ALA A 341 -45.55 34.21 -13.79
C ALA A 341 -44.13 34.58 -14.24
N SER A 342 -44.10 35.36 -15.32
CA SER A 342 -42.98 36.07 -15.94
C SER A 342 -42.18 37.00 -15.01
N GLY A 343 -40.88 37.21 -15.27
CA GLY A 343 -40.14 38.29 -14.62
C GLY A 343 -38.65 38.45 -14.96
N ARG A 344 -38.32 38.97 -16.14
CA ARG A 344 -37.02 39.61 -16.46
C ARG A 344 -36.64 40.68 -15.42
N LYS A 345 -35.38 40.72 -14.94
CA LYS A 345 -34.63 41.98 -14.71
C LYS A 345 -33.12 41.80 -14.43
N LYS A 346 -32.31 42.36 -15.33
CA LYS A 346 -30.96 42.92 -15.08
C LYS A 346 -31.05 44.09 -14.08
N LYS A 347 -30.08 44.25 -13.16
CA LYS A 347 -29.27 45.49 -12.97
C LYS A 347 -28.39 45.49 -11.70
N ARG A 348 -27.12 45.86 -11.94
CA ARG A 348 -26.26 46.88 -11.25
C ARG A 348 -25.81 46.68 -9.79
N LYS A 349 -24.49 46.44 -9.67
CA LYS A 349 -23.45 47.40 -9.19
C LYS A 349 -23.95 48.49 -8.21
N LYS A 350 -23.53 48.39 -6.94
CA LYS A 350 -23.33 49.57 -6.09
C LYS A 350 -21.98 49.51 -5.39
N LYS A 351 -21.18 50.51 -5.73
CA LYS A 351 -19.89 50.92 -5.18
C LYS A 351 -20.23 51.82 -3.99
N ASN A 352 -19.85 51.46 -2.77
CA ASN A 352 -19.77 52.43 -1.68
C ASN A 352 -18.30 52.74 -1.45
N LYS A 353 -17.94 53.91 -1.98
CA LYS A 353 -16.83 54.74 -1.54
C LYS A 353 -17.44 55.56 -0.41
N ASP A 354 -16.91 55.46 0.80
CA ASP A 354 -17.06 56.55 1.74
C ASP A 354 -15.68 56.95 2.26
N SER A 355 -15.54 58.25 2.31
CA SER A 355 -14.37 59.07 2.57
C SER A 355 -14.44 59.54 4.01
N GLY A 356 -13.30 59.58 4.70
CA GLY A 356 -13.18 60.20 6.01
C GLY A 356 -11.72 60.51 6.27
N ASP A 357 -11.34 61.73 5.90
CA ASP A 357 -10.11 62.43 6.28
C ASP A 357 -10.05 62.68 7.79
N GLY A 358 -8.83 62.82 8.30
CA GLY A 358 -8.54 63.83 9.31
C GLY A 358 -8.43 63.38 10.76
N ALA A 359 -7.24 62.93 11.15
CA ALA A 359 -6.46 63.43 12.29
C ALA A 359 -5.01 62.97 12.17
#